data_AF-A0A7X5SC95-F1
#
_entry.id   AF-A0A7X5SC95-F1
#
_cell.length_a   1.000
_cell.length_b   1.000
_cell.length_c   1.000
_cell.angle_alpha   90.00
_cell.angle_beta   90.00
_cell.angle_gamma   90.00
#
_symmetry.space_group_name_H-M   'P 1'
#
loop_
_entity.id
_entity.type
_entity.pdbx_description
1 polymer ?
#
loop_
_entity_poly.entity_id
_entity_poly.type
_entity_poly.pdbx_seq_one_letter_code
_entity_poly.pdbx_strand_id
1 'polypeptide(L)' 'MSLDVVVVMDPIASIKIAKDTTFAMLLEAQRRGHRLQYVRPGGLSLREGRAVAQVAP' A
#
# COMPACT_ATOMS: atom_id res chain seq x y z
N MET A 1 4.63 -16.57 -8.59
CA MET A 1 3.29 -15.98 -8.77
C MET A 1 3.33 -14.54 -8.27
N SER A 2 2.89 -13.57 -9.07
CA SER A 2 2.83 -12.16 -8.66
C SER A 2 1.44 -11.84 -8.10
N LEU A 3 1.38 -10.92 -7.13
CA LEU A 3 0.17 -10.46 -6.46
C LEU A 3 0.08 -8.95 -6.63
N ASP A 4 -1.16 -8.45 -6.60
CA ASP A 4 -1.46 -7.03 -6.44
C ASP A 4 -1.70 -6.74 -4.97
N VAL A 5 -0.80 -5.98 -4.35
CA VAL A 5 -0.83 -5.67 -2.93
C VAL A 5 -1.17 -4.20 -2.74
N VAL A 6 -2.33 -3.94 -2.16
CA VAL A 6 -2.73 -2.60 -1.73
C VAL A 6 -2.34 -2.42 -0.26
N VAL A 7 -1.59 -1.37 0.04
CA VAL A 7 -1.24 -0.99 1.42
C VAL A 7 -1.90 0.34 1.76
N VAL A 8 -2.72 0.32 2.81
CA VAL A 8 -3.28 1.52 3.42
C VAL A 8 -2.38 1.92 4.59
N MET A 9 -1.71 3.07 4.49
CA MET A 9 -0.83 3.55 5.54
C MET A 9 -0.71 5.07 5.54
N ASP A 10 -0.29 5.63 6.67
CA ASP A 10 0.07 7.04 6.82
C ASP A 10 1.06 7.51 5.74
N PRO A 11 1.23 8.83 5.52
CA PRO A 11 2.16 9.36 4.53
C PRO A 11 3.52 8.66 4.52
N ILE A 12 3.81 7.92 3.44
CA ILE A 12 5.08 7.18 3.32
C ILE A 12 6.30 8.10 3.39
N ALA A 13 6.14 9.37 2.99
CA ALA A 13 7.18 10.39 3.04
C ALA A 13 7.65 10.75 4.46
N SER A 14 6.85 10.47 5.50
CA SER A 14 7.19 10.83 6.89
C SER A 14 7.71 9.66 7.73
N ILE A 15 7.85 8.46 7.15
CA ILE A 15 8.24 7.27 7.92
C ILE A 15 9.73 7.26 8.25
N LYS A 16 10.09 6.69 9.40
CA LYS A 16 11.48 6.39 9.74
C LYS A 16 11.79 4.98 9.27
N ILE A 17 12.32 4.85 8.05
CA ILE A 17 12.60 3.58 7.35
C ILE A 17 13.23 2.52 8.26
N ALA A 18 14.26 2.88 9.04
CA ALA A 18 14.99 1.95 9.89
C ALA A 18 14.15 1.28 11.00
N LYS A 19 12.95 1.80 11.29
CA LYS A 19 12.07 1.31 12.35
C LYS A 19 10.68 0.92 11.83
N ASP A 20 10.48 0.95 10.52
CA ASP A 20 9.16 0.75 9.91
C ASP A 20 9.04 -0.66 9.32
N THR A 21 8.24 -1.51 9.98
CA THR A 21 7.98 -2.87 9.52
C THR A 21 7.14 -2.91 8.24
N THR A 22 6.26 -1.92 8.01
CA THR A 22 5.48 -1.81 6.78
C THR A 22 6.40 -1.60 5.58
N PHE A 23 7.39 -0.71 5.70
CA PHE A 23 8.39 -0.49 4.66
C PHE A 23 9.21 -1.73 4.37
N ALA A 24 9.63 -2.48 5.39
CA ALA A 24 10.33 -3.75 5.20
C ALA A 24 9.47 -4.77 4.45
N MET A 25 8.17 -4.85 4.75
CA MET A 25 7.22 -5.71 4.02
C MET A 25 7.06 -5.29 2.56
N LEU A 26 7.00 -3.98 2.27
CA LEU A 26 6.92 -3.45 0.91
C LEU A 26 8.16 -3.80 0.09
N LEU A 27 9.37 -3.67 0.67
CA LEU A 27 10.61 -4.07 0.01
C LEU A 27 10.63 -5.57 -0.32
N GLU A 28 10.20 -6.42 0.61
CA GLU A 28 10.13 -7.86 0.38
C GLU A 28 9.09 -8.23 -0.69
N ALA A 29 7.94 -7.55 -0.69
CA ALA A 29 6.92 -7.73 -1.72
C ALA A 29 7.45 -7.34 -3.12
N GLN A 30 8.16 -6.21 -3.21
CA GLN A 30 8.83 -5.80 -4.44
C GLN A 30 9.89 -6.83 -4.87
N ARG A 31 10.71 -7.34 -3.94
CA ARG A 31 11.72 -8.37 -4.20
C ARG A 31 11.11 -9.67 -4.75
N ARG A 32 9.90 -10.03 -4.31
CA ARG A 32 9.14 -11.18 -4.82
C ARG A 32 8.41 -10.90 -6.15
N GLY A 33 8.51 -9.68 -6.68
CA GLY A 33 7.89 -9.26 -7.93
C GLY A 33 6.39 -8.97 -7.81
N HIS A 34 5.89 -8.63 -6.62
CA HIS A 34 4.51 -8.17 -6.43
C HIS A 34 4.35 -6.71 -6.86
N ARG A 35 3.17 -6.37 -7.40
CA ARG A 35 2.82 -4.98 -7.73
C ARG A 35 2.24 -4.32 -6.48
N LEU A 36 2.81 -3.19 -6.10
CA LEU A 36 2.41 -2.42 -4.92
C LEU A 36 1.49 -1.27 -5.33
N GLN A 37 0.45 -1.02 -4.54
CA GLN A 37 -0.44 0.13 -4.65
C GLN A 37 -0.51 0.81 -3.29
N TYR A 38 -0.22 2.11 -3.24
CA TYR A 38 -0.21 2.89 -2.00
C TYR A 38 -1.50 3.69 -1.85
N VAL A 39 -2.16 3.55 -0.70
CA VAL A 39 -3.41 4.24 -0.36
C VAL A 39 -3.24 4.93 0.98
N ARG A 40 -3.70 6.19 1.08
CA ARG A 40 -3.75 6.91 2.36
C ARG A 40 -5.03 6.55 3.14
N PRO A 41 -5.05 6.70 4.48
CA PRO A 41 -6.27 6.61 5.26
C PRO A 41 -7.37 7.51 4.66
N GLY A 42 -8.59 6.98 4.57
CA GLY A 42 -9.72 7.64 3.88
C GLY A 42 -9.79 7.43 2.37
N GLY A 43 -8.77 6.80 1.76
CA GLY A 43 -8.78 6.47 0.32
C GLY A 43 -9.62 5.25 -0.06
N LEU A 44 -10.15 4.50 0.90
CA LEU A 44 -11.05 3.38 0.66
C LEU A 44 -12.51 3.85 0.62
N SER A 45 -13.28 3.34 -0.34
CA SER A 45 -14.72 3.60 -0.40
C SER A 45 -15.48 2.42 -1.02
N LEU A 46 -16.80 2.41 -0.83
CA LEU A 46 -17.71 1.47 -1.48
C LEU A 46 -18.51 2.21 -2.55
N ARG A 47 -18.45 1.76 -3.81
CA ARG A 47 -19.23 2.31 -4.92
C ARG A 47 -20.10 1.21 -5.50
N GLU A 48 -21.41 1.34 -5.37
CA GLU A 48 -22.38 0.37 -5.91
C GLU A 48 -22.08 -1.08 -5.46
N GLY A 49 -21.73 -1.26 -4.19
CA GLY A 49 -21.37 -2.57 -3.64
C GLY A 49 -19.97 -3.08 -4.01
N ARG A 50 -19.17 -2.31 -4.75
CA ARG A 50 -17.78 -2.64 -5.08
C ARG A 50 -16.82 -1.85 -4.20
N ALA A 51 -15.89 -2.55 -3.55
CA ALA A 51 -14.79 -1.92 -2.83
C ALA A 51 -13.83 -1.28 -3.85
N VAL A 52 -13.53 0.01 -3.66
CA VAL A 52 -12.59 0.77 -4.49
C VAL A 52 -11.59 1.52 -3.62
N ALA A 53 -10.42 1.81 -4.18
CA ALA A 53 -9.38 2.58 -3.52
C ALA A 53 -8.88 3.71 -4.43
N GLN A 54 -8.66 4.89 -3.87
CA GLN A 54 -7.94 5.97 -4.50
C GLN A 54 -6.45 5.83 -4.17
N VAL A 55 -5.66 5.50 -5.19
CA VAL A 55 -4.20 5.37 -5.07
C VAL A 55 -3.59 6.77 -4.89
N ALA A 56 -2.67 6.89 -3.95
CA ALA A 56 -1.93 8.12 -3.73
C ALA A 56 -0.95 8.38 -4.90
N PRO A 57 -0.70 9.64 -5.26
CA PRO A 57 0.21 10.00 -6.35
C PRO A 57 1.67 9.60 -6.06
#